data_AF-A0A4Y2QXT2-F1
#
_entry.id   AF-A0A4Y2QXT2-F1
#
_cell.length_a   1.000
_cell.length_b   1.000
_cell.length_c   1.000
_cell.angle_alpha   90.00
_cell.angle_beta   90.00
_cell.angle_gamma   90.00
#
_symmetry.space_group_name_H-M   'P 1'
#
loop_
_entity.id
_entity.type
_entity.pdbx_description
1 polymer ?
#
loop_
_entity_poly.entity_id
_entity_poly.type
_entity_poly.pdbx_seq_one_letter_code
_entity_poly.pdbx_strand_id
1 'polypeptide(L)'
;MAFLAKFKKIDLTRLAKELGIEINPQDRVIDICRKIKNSPDYDEEFAKALLEVIAQEREAEAKAEIARKERDAELARAEREIERAYELEKLKIASAAETASLNSTRSERSRNRREIIYLLQKFDSQNTDISLYFTLFERQARAAGIEEEKCVSQLISLLPLELAQIIIKEPEEQIHKCKKGFIRPF
;
A
#
# COMPACT_ATOMS: atom_id res chain seq x y z
N MET A 1 -49.28 -33.04 -34.65
CA MET A 1 -47.83 -33.10 -34.36
C MET A 1 -47.61 -33.81 -33.03
N ALA A 2 -46.58 -34.65 -32.90
CA ALA A 2 -46.32 -35.42 -31.68
C ALA A 2 -45.75 -34.56 -30.53
N PHE A 3 -46.36 -34.60 -29.35
CA PHE A 3 -45.96 -33.85 -28.14
C PHE A 3 -44.46 -33.98 -27.79
N LEU A 4 -43.94 -35.22 -27.76
CA LEU A 4 -42.56 -35.54 -27.40
C LEU A 4 -41.51 -34.86 -28.32
N ALA A 5 -41.84 -34.61 -29.58
CA ALA A 5 -40.90 -34.02 -30.55
C ALA A 5 -40.50 -32.56 -30.23
N LYS A 6 -41.18 -31.93 -29.27
CA LYS A 6 -40.88 -30.56 -28.79
C LYS A 6 -39.74 -30.53 -27.78
N PHE A 7 -39.39 -31.66 -27.18
CA PHE A 7 -38.40 -31.74 -26.09
C PHE A 7 -37.00 -32.03 -26.61
N LYS A 8 -36.00 -31.62 -25.85
CA LYS A 8 -34.60 -31.86 -26.19
C LYS A 8 -34.31 -33.35 -26.09
N LYS A 9 -33.34 -33.83 -26.89
CA LYS A 9 -32.86 -35.23 -26.82
C LYS A 9 -32.51 -35.63 -25.38
N ILE A 10 -31.86 -34.74 -24.62
CA ILE A 10 -31.46 -35.00 -23.24
C ILE A 10 -32.65 -35.22 -22.30
N ASP A 11 -33.70 -34.41 -22.46
CA ASP A 11 -34.92 -34.49 -21.65
C ASP A 11 -35.69 -35.79 -21.98
N LEU A 12 -35.74 -36.15 -23.27
CA LEU A 12 -36.37 -37.39 -23.74
C LEU A 12 -35.60 -38.65 -23.32
N THR A 13 -34.28 -38.61 -23.33
CA THR A 13 -33.44 -39.70 -22.83
C THR A 13 -33.63 -39.88 -21.32
N ARG A 14 -33.78 -38.79 -20.55
CA ARG A 14 -34.07 -38.84 -19.12
C ARG A 14 -35.47 -39.42 -18.86
N LEU A 15 -36.49 -38.97 -19.60
CA LEU A 15 -37.84 -39.56 -19.54
C LEU A 15 -37.80 -41.07 -19.83
N ALA A 16 -37.12 -41.49 -20.90
CA ALA A 16 -37.02 -42.90 -21.24
C ALA A 16 -36.35 -43.72 -20.12
N LYS A 17 -35.33 -43.19 -19.47
CA LYS A 17 -34.68 -43.82 -18.31
C LYS A 17 -35.65 -43.99 -17.14
N GLU A 18 -36.48 -42.99 -16.85
CA GLU A 18 -37.50 -43.07 -15.79
C GLU A 18 -38.61 -44.08 -16.12
N LEU A 19 -38.94 -44.23 -17.41
CA LEU A 19 -39.86 -45.25 -17.90
C LEU A 19 -39.21 -46.64 -18.05
N GLY A 20 -37.93 -46.81 -17.69
CA GLY A 20 -37.21 -48.08 -17.83
C GLY A 20 -36.93 -48.51 -19.27
N ILE A 21 -36.96 -47.57 -20.22
CA ILE A 21 -36.76 -47.80 -21.66
C ILE A 21 -35.29 -47.59 -22.02
N GLU A 22 -34.68 -48.61 -22.61
CA GLU A 22 -33.30 -48.53 -23.09
C GLU A 22 -33.18 -47.66 -24.36
N ILE A 23 -32.40 -46.58 -24.24
CA ILE A 23 -32.06 -45.67 -25.32
C ILE A 23 -30.59 -45.83 -25.70
N ASN A 24 -30.32 -45.99 -26.99
CA ASN A 24 -28.97 -46.00 -27.51
C ASN A 24 -28.50 -44.54 -27.70
N PRO A 25 -27.24 -44.20 -27.35
CA PRO A 25 -26.68 -42.87 -27.62
C PRO A 25 -26.83 -42.40 -29.07
N GLN A 26 -26.85 -43.32 -30.04
CA GLN A 26 -27.03 -43.03 -31.48
C GLN A 26 -28.49 -42.75 -31.88
N ASP A 27 -29.47 -43.07 -31.03
CA ASP A 27 -30.88 -42.86 -31.34
C ASP A 27 -31.14 -41.37 -31.60
N ARG A 28 -31.82 -41.06 -32.71
CA ARG A 28 -32.27 -39.69 -32.99
C ARG A 28 -33.50 -39.40 -32.15
N VAL A 29 -33.81 -38.12 -31.96
CA VAL A 29 -35.02 -37.67 -31.23
C VAL A 29 -36.28 -38.41 -31.70
N ILE A 30 -36.42 -38.62 -33.00
CA ILE A 30 -37.56 -39.33 -33.60
C ILE A 30 -37.59 -40.80 -33.17
N ASP A 31 -36.45 -41.48 -33.11
CA ASP A 31 -36.36 -42.89 -32.71
C ASP A 31 -36.65 -43.07 -31.22
N ILE A 32 -36.16 -42.15 -30.38
CA ILE A 32 -36.46 -42.09 -28.95
C ILE A 32 -37.97 -41.87 -28.73
N CYS A 33 -38.55 -40.88 -29.41
CA CYS A 33 -40.00 -40.62 -29.34
C CYS A 33 -40.82 -41.84 -29.75
N ARG A 34 -40.37 -42.59 -30.76
CA ARG A 34 -41.03 -43.82 -31.23
C ARG A 34 -40.95 -44.92 -30.17
N LYS A 35 -39.78 -45.15 -29.57
CA LYS A 35 -39.59 -46.15 -28.50
C LYS A 35 -40.47 -45.85 -27.28
N ILE A 36 -40.53 -44.59 -26.85
CA ILE A 36 -41.36 -44.15 -25.72
C ILE A 36 -42.84 -44.43 -25.99
N LYS A 37 -43.35 -44.02 -27.16
CA LYS A 37 -44.76 -44.21 -27.52
C LYS A 37 -45.17 -45.67 -27.72
N ASN A 38 -44.24 -46.52 -28.12
CA ASN A 38 -44.49 -47.93 -28.35
C ASN A 38 -44.32 -48.77 -27.07
N SER A 39 -43.99 -48.15 -25.93
CA SER A 39 -43.94 -48.83 -24.64
C SER A 39 -45.34 -49.29 -24.23
N PRO A 40 -45.50 -50.52 -23.72
CA PRO A 40 -46.80 -51.04 -23.28
C PRO A 40 -47.42 -50.20 -22.15
N ASP A 41 -46.57 -49.58 -21.32
CA ASP A 41 -46.97 -48.78 -20.16
C ASP A 41 -46.95 -47.26 -20.45
N TYR A 42 -47.01 -46.86 -21.72
CA TYR A 42 -46.99 -45.44 -22.08
C TYR A 42 -48.31 -44.75 -21.71
N ASP A 43 -48.21 -43.80 -20.78
CA ASP A 43 -49.26 -42.84 -20.43
C ASP A 43 -48.81 -41.43 -20.86
N GLU A 44 -49.61 -40.77 -21.69
CA GLU A 44 -49.26 -39.47 -22.26
C GLU A 44 -49.33 -38.33 -21.21
N GLU A 45 -50.30 -38.36 -20.31
CA GLU A 45 -50.43 -37.40 -19.20
C GLU A 45 -49.27 -37.53 -18.22
N PHE A 46 -48.89 -38.76 -17.89
CA PHE A 46 -47.74 -39.04 -17.04
C PHE A 46 -46.43 -38.58 -17.70
N ALA A 47 -46.22 -38.91 -18.97
CA ALA A 47 -45.04 -38.47 -19.73
C ALA A 47 -44.97 -36.94 -19.85
N LYS A 48 -46.11 -36.25 -19.98
CA LYS A 48 -46.20 -34.78 -19.94
C LYS A 48 -45.72 -34.23 -18.61
N ALA A 49 -46.26 -34.74 -17.50
CA ALA A 49 -45.91 -34.30 -16.15
C ALA A 49 -44.42 -34.51 -15.85
N LEU A 50 -43.87 -35.69 -16.18
CA LEU A 50 -42.44 -35.97 -15.99
C LEU A 50 -41.55 -35.04 -16.81
N LEU A 51 -41.89 -34.81 -18.09
CA LEU A 51 -41.13 -33.91 -18.94
C LEU A 51 -41.15 -32.46 -18.45
N GLU A 52 -42.26 -32.02 -17.85
CA GLU A 52 -42.34 -30.70 -17.23
C GLU A 52 -41.38 -30.60 -16.04
N VAL A 53 -41.35 -31.60 -15.16
CA VAL A 53 -40.41 -31.66 -14.02
C VAL A 53 -38.96 -31.68 -14.52
N ILE A 54 -38.64 -32.51 -15.50
CA ILE A 54 -37.29 -32.59 -16.10
C ILE A 54 -36.88 -31.24 -16.69
N ALA A 55 -37.78 -30.56 -17.40
CA ALA A 55 -37.50 -29.26 -18.00
C ALA A 55 -37.27 -28.18 -16.94
N GLN A 56 -38.09 -28.17 -15.88
CA GLN A 56 -37.95 -27.25 -14.75
C GLN A 56 -36.64 -27.47 -14.00
N GLU A 57 -36.28 -28.72 -13.72
CA GLU A 57 -35.03 -29.08 -13.03
C GLU A 57 -33.81 -28.64 -13.85
N ARG A 58 -33.81 -28.88 -15.17
CA ARG A 58 -32.74 -28.43 -16.07
C ARG A 58 -32.61 -26.91 -16.08
N GLU A 59 -33.72 -26.18 -16.05
CA GLU A 59 -33.71 -24.73 -15.99
C GLU A 59 -33.19 -24.23 -14.62
N ALA A 60 -33.61 -24.87 -13.53
CA ALA A 60 -33.13 -24.55 -12.19
C ALA A 60 -31.61 -24.82 -12.04
N GLU A 61 -31.12 -25.94 -12.56
CA GLU A 61 -29.70 -26.28 -12.56
C GLU A 61 -28.89 -25.29 -13.40
N ALA A 62 -29.39 -24.92 -14.59
CA ALA A 62 -28.74 -23.91 -15.42
C ALA A 62 -28.68 -22.54 -14.74
N LYS A 63 -29.75 -22.12 -14.05
CA LYS A 63 -29.77 -20.88 -13.27
C LYS A 63 -28.80 -20.94 -12.08
N ALA A 64 -28.76 -22.06 -11.37
CA ALA A 64 -27.84 -22.26 -10.25
C ALA A 64 -26.37 -22.22 -10.70
N GLU A 65 -26.06 -22.82 -11.85
CA GLU A 65 -24.72 -22.79 -12.44
C GLU A 65 -24.30 -21.38 -12.87
N ILE A 66 -25.22 -20.59 -13.44
CA ILE A 66 -24.98 -19.18 -13.77
C ILE A 66 -24.72 -18.39 -12.49
N ALA A 67 -25.57 -18.53 -11.47
CA ALA A 67 -25.43 -17.82 -10.20
C ALA A 67 -24.12 -18.18 -9.47
N ARG A 68 -23.67 -19.44 -9.54
CA ARG A 68 -22.36 -19.86 -9.03
C ARG A 68 -21.22 -19.15 -9.77
N LYS A 69 -21.24 -19.15 -11.10
CA LYS A 69 -20.24 -18.46 -11.92
C LYS A 69 -20.18 -16.96 -11.65
N GLU A 70 -21.33 -16.32 -11.48
CA GLU A 70 -21.39 -14.89 -11.14
C GLU A 70 -20.77 -14.61 -9.77
N ARG A 71 -21.10 -15.43 -8.76
CA ARG A 71 -20.53 -15.32 -7.42
C ARG A 71 -19.01 -15.53 -7.43
N ASP A 72 -18.52 -16.54 -8.14
CA ASP A 72 -17.08 -16.81 -8.25
C ASP A 72 -16.36 -15.66 -8.98
N ALA A 73 -16.99 -15.10 -10.03
CA ALA A 73 -16.45 -13.94 -10.73
C ALA A 73 -16.42 -12.68 -9.87
N GLU A 74 -17.41 -12.47 -9.00
CA GLU A 74 -17.46 -11.37 -8.04
C GLU A 74 -16.36 -11.50 -6.98
N LEU A 75 -16.19 -12.69 -6.40
CA LEU A 75 -15.10 -12.98 -5.44
C LEU A 75 -13.74 -12.72 -6.08
N ALA A 76 -13.50 -13.21 -7.30
CA ALA A 76 -12.25 -12.97 -8.01
C ALA A 76 -12.02 -11.48 -8.35
N ARG A 77 -13.07 -10.66 -8.46
CA ARG A 77 -12.92 -9.20 -8.62
C ARG A 77 -12.58 -8.52 -7.29
N ALA A 78 -13.27 -8.90 -6.22
CA ALA A 78 -13.01 -8.39 -4.88
C ALA A 78 -11.57 -8.68 -4.43
N GLU A 79 -11.06 -9.89 -4.67
CA GLU A 79 -9.67 -10.25 -4.34
C GLU A 79 -8.65 -9.37 -5.08
N ARG A 80 -8.85 -9.12 -6.38
CA ARG A 80 -7.98 -8.21 -7.16
C ARG A 80 -8.05 -6.77 -6.66
N GLU A 81 -9.21 -6.33 -6.19
CA GLU A 81 -9.37 -4.99 -5.62
C GLU A 81 -8.65 -4.86 -4.28
N ILE A 82 -8.72 -5.90 -3.44
CA ILE A 82 -7.97 -5.97 -2.18
C ILE A 82 -6.46 -5.94 -2.45
N GLU A 83 -5.97 -6.73 -3.41
CA GLU A 83 -4.55 -6.75 -3.79
C GLU A 83 -4.07 -5.36 -4.26
N ARG A 84 -4.83 -4.71 -5.14
CA ARG A 84 -4.53 -3.34 -5.59
C ARG A 84 -4.54 -2.32 -4.46
N ALA A 85 -5.52 -2.41 -3.55
CA ALA A 85 -5.60 -1.52 -2.40
C ALA A 85 -4.37 -1.66 -1.49
N TYR A 86 -3.93 -2.90 -1.27
CA TYR A 86 -2.73 -3.19 -0.49
C TYR A 86 -1.46 -2.64 -1.16
N GLU A 87 -1.29 -2.82 -2.47
CA GLU A 87 -0.17 -2.24 -3.21
C GLU A 87 -0.14 -0.71 -3.12
N LEU A 88 -1.30 -0.06 -3.26
CA LEU A 88 -1.43 1.39 -3.12
C LEU A 88 -1.07 1.86 -1.70
N GLU A 89 -1.48 1.13 -0.67
CA GLU A 89 -1.13 1.44 0.71
C GLU A 89 0.37 1.30 0.96
N LYS A 90 1.00 0.25 0.43
CA LYS A 90 2.45 0.07 0.49
C LYS A 90 3.21 1.23 -0.16
N LEU A 91 2.75 1.69 -1.34
CA LEU A 91 3.33 2.85 -2.02
C LEU A 91 3.13 4.17 -1.25
N LYS A 92 1.97 4.36 -0.62
CA LYS A 92 1.71 5.52 0.25
C LYS A 92 2.67 5.55 1.44
N ILE A 93 2.90 4.42 2.09
CA ILE A 93 3.86 4.32 3.20
C ILE A 93 5.28 4.63 2.73
N ALA A 94 5.71 4.04 1.59
CA ALA A 94 7.04 4.28 1.03
C ALA A 94 7.25 5.77 0.67
N SER A 95 6.29 6.39 -0.04
CA SER A 95 6.37 7.81 -0.40
C SER A 95 6.31 8.74 0.81
N ALA A 96 5.52 8.43 1.83
CA ALA A 96 5.53 9.17 3.10
C ALA A 96 6.89 9.08 3.81
N ALA A 97 7.53 7.91 3.81
CA ALA A 97 8.87 7.74 4.38
C ALA A 97 9.93 8.53 3.58
N GLU A 98 9.88 8.52 2.26
CA GLU A 98 10.77 9.30 1.41
C GLU A 98 10.61 10.80 1.62
N THR A 99 9.37 11.31 1.68
CA THR A 99 9.12 12.73 1.95
C THR A 99 9.53 13.14 3.37
N ALA A 100 9.37 12.28 4.38
CA ALA A 100 9.89 12.51 5.72
C ALA A 100 11.43 12.62 5.73
N SER A 101 12.13 11.73 5.01
CA SER A 101 13.58 11.76 4.85
C SER A 101 14.07 13.03 4.12
N LEU A 102 13.39 13.41 3.02
CA LEU A 102 13.71 14.63 2.27
C LEU A 102 13.44 15.91 3.08
N ASN A 103 12.39 15.92 3.90
CA ASN A 103 12.11 17.04 4.80
C ASN A 103 13.13 17.12 5.95
N SER A 104 13.63 15.98 6.46
CA SER A 104 14.72 15.93 7.44
C SER A 104 16.01 16.49 6.86
N THR A 105 16.43 16.03 5.68
CA THR A 105 17.65 16.51 5.01
C THR A 105 17.55 17.97 4.56
N ARG A 106 16.37 18.45 4.15
CA ARG A 106 16.13 19.87 3.84
C ARG A 106 16.15 20.74 5.10
N SER A 107 15.60 20.24 6.21
CA SER A 107 15.67 20.89 7.53
C SER A 107 17.12 20.99 8.02
N GLU A 108 17.89 19.90 7.95
CA GLU A 108 19.33 19.87 8.26
C GLU A 108 20.15 20.80 7.35
N ARG A 109 19.93 20.74 6.02
CA ARG A 109 20.59 21.63 5.05
C ARG A 109 20.24 23.11 5.26
N SER A 110 19.05 23.41 5.79
CA SER A 110 18.65 24.79 6.12
C SER A 110 19.28 25.32 7.41
N ARG A 111 19.58 24.46 8.40
CA ARG A 111 20.35 24.83 9.60
C ARG A 111 21.82 25.05 9.28
N ASN A 112 22.39 24.23 8.39
CA ASN A 112 23.81 24.27 8.02
C ASN A 112 24.23 25.46 7.13
N ARG A 113 23.31 26.32 6.67
CA ARG A 113 23.63 27.40 5.71
C ARG A 113 23.95 28.76 6.35
N ARG A 114 23.84 28.89 7.67
CA ARG A 114 24.17 30.14 8.40
C ARG A 114 25.41 29.92 9.26
N GLU A 115 26.57 29.77 8.63
CA GLU A 115 27.85 29.81 9.35
C GLU A 115 27.95 31.15 10.11
N ILE A 116 28.36 31.12 11.38
CA ILE A 116 28.38 32.32 12.25
C ILE A 116 29.24 33.43 11.65
N ILE A 117 30.24 33.04 10.85
CA ILE A 117 31.16 33.92 10.13
C ILE A 117 30.42 34.95 9.26
N TYR A 118 29.24 34.61 8.74
CA TYR A 118 28.43 35.54 7.93
C TYR A 118 27.46 36.39 8.76
N LEU A 119 27.30 36.10 10.05
CA LEU A 119 26.35 36.75 10.95
C LEU A 119 27.02 37.72 11.92
N LEU A 120 28.31 37.53 12.19
CA LEU A 120 29.11 38.35 13.08
C LEU A 120 30.22 39.07 12.31
N GLN A 121 30.45 40.33 12.68
CA GLN A 121 31.61 41.09 12.22
C GLN A 121 32.88 40.55 12.90
N LYS A 122 34.03 40.70 12.23
CA LYS A 122 35.34 40.38 12.83
C LYS A 122 35.54 41.15 14.13
N PHE A 123 36.18 40.49 15.10
CA PHE A 123 36.47 41.11 16.39
C PHE A 123 37.36 42.34 16.22
N ASP A 124 36.94 43.43 16.85
CA ASP A 124 37.63 44.71 16.88
C ASP A 124 37.92 45.08 18.33
N SER A 125 39.19 45.02 18.71
CA SER A 125 39.67 45.27 20.08
C SER A 125 39.53 46.73 20.52
N GLN A 126 39.31 47.66 19.59
CA GLN A 126 39.15 49.10 19.91
C GLN A 126 37.71 49.44 20.27
N ASN A 127 36.74 48.72 19.68
CA ASN A 127 35.32 49.07 19.76
C ASN A 127 34.47 48.04 20.51
N THR A 128 34.98 46.82 20.75
CA THR A 128 34.17 45.74 21.33
C THR A 128 34.88 45.07 22.50
N ASP A 129 34.19 44.98 23.64
CA ASP A 129 34.65 44.17 24.77
C ASP A 129 34.68 42.68 24.39
N ILE A 130 35.78 42.01 24.72
CA ILE A 130 36.00 40.62 24.34
C ILE A 130 34.96 39.66 24.94
N SER A 131 34.52 39.91 26.18
CA SER A 131 33.50 39.10 26.88
C SER A 131 32.14 39.25 26.20
N LEU A 132 31.81 40.47 25.79
CA LEU A 132 30.57 40.76 25.06
C LEU A 132 30.58 40.07 23.69
N TYR A 133 31.72 40.10 22.99
CA TYR A 133 31.88 39.44 21.70
C TYR A 133 31.68 37.92 21.80
N PHE A 134 32.31 37.27 22.80
CA PHE A 134 32.11 35.84 23.05
C PHE A 134 30.66 35.50 23.40
N THR A 135 29.99 36.33 24.21
CA THR A 135 28.58 36.13 24.57
C THR A 135 27.66 36.20 23.33
N LEU A 136 27.91 37.15 22.43
CA LEU A 136 27.16 37.30 21.19
C LEU A 136 27.41 36.14 20.24
N PHE A 137 28.66 35.74 20.10
CA PHE A 137 29.06 34.57 19.33
C PHE A 137 28.36 33.30 19.85
N GLU A 138 28.38 33.06 21.16
CA GLU A 138 27.77 31.88 21.79
C GLU A 138 26.24 31.86 21.63
N ARG A 139 25.59 33.02 21.79
CA ARG A 139 24.15 33.17 21.52
C ARG A 139 23.82 32.87 20.06
N GLN A 140 24.66 33.33 19.13
CA GLN A 140 24.46 33.09 17.70
C GLN A 140 24.75 31.64 17.31
N ALA A 141 25.76 31.00 17.90
CA ALA A 141 26.06 29.59 17.73
C ALA A 141 24.90 28.70 18.18
N ARG A 142 24.34 29.00 19.36
CA ARG A 142 23.12 28.34 19.86
C ARG A 142 21.92 28.57 18.97
N ALA A 143 21.69 29.80 18.52
CA ALA A 143 20.58 30.13 17.62
C ALA A 143 20.72 29.47 16.23
N ALA A 144 21.95 29.27 15.75
CA ALA A 144 22.25 28.59 14.50
C ALA A 144 22.31 27.05 14.65
N GLY A 145 22.30 26.51 15.87
CA GLY A 145 22.37 25.08 16.13
C GLY A 145 23.70 24.45 15.72
N ILE A 146 24.81 25.18 15.89
CA ILE A 146 26.14 24.73 15.48
C ILE A 146 26.73 23.79 16.53
N GLU A 147 27.25 22.68 16.04
CA GLU A 147 27.94 21.64 16.79
C GLU A 147 29.20 22.21 17.48
N GLU A 148 29.45 21.85 18.74
CA GLU A 148 30.53 22.41 19.56
C GLU A 148 31.91 22.26 18.89
N GLU A 149 32.10 21.16 18.15
CA GLU A 149 33.30 20.83 17.37
C GLU A 149 33.61 21.86 16.26
N LYS A 150 32.56 22.47 15.68
CA LYS A 150 32.68 23.51 14.64
C LYS A 150 32.65 24.92 15.22
N CYS A 151 32.28 25.07 16.48
CA CYS A 151 32.20 26.35 17.17
C CYS A 151 33.59 26.99 17.31
N VAL A 152 34.59 26.21 17.71
CA VAL A 152 35.97 26.69 17.91
C VAL A 152 36.62 27.15 16.60
N SER A 153 36.45 26.39 15.51
CA SER A 153 37.02 26.75 14.21
C SER A 153 36.38 28.02 13.62
N GLN A 154 35.07 28.20 13.79
CA GLN A 154 34.39 29.43 13.38
C GLN A 154 34.82 30.64 14.23
N LEU A 155 35.01 30.45 15.53
CA LEU A 155 35.49 31.50 16.43
C LEU A 155 36.91 31.97 16.05
N ILE A 156 37.82 31.04 15.79
CA ILE A 156 39.20 31.33 15.38
C ILE A 156 39.23 32.19 14.10
N SER A 157 38.33 31.91 13.14
CA SER A 157 38.27 32.66 11.88
C SER A 157 37.80 34.11 12.03
N LEU A 158 37.13 34.43 13.13
CA LEU A 158 36.56 35.74 13.44
C LEU A 158 37.48 36.62 14.29
N LEU A 159 38.50 36.02 14.91
CA LEU A 159 39.47 36.70 15.75
C LEU A 159 40.71 37.15 14.94
N PRO A 160 41.34 38.28 15.32
CA PRO A 160 42.67 38.65 14.85
C PRO A 160 43.70 37.54 15.10
N LEU A 161 44.70 37.46 14.23
CA LEU A 161 45.69 36.38 14.20
C LEU A 161 46.43 36.23 15.54
N GLU A 162 46.70 37.34 16.20
CA GLU A 162 47.38 37.41 17.50
C GLU A 162 46.58 36.69 18.60
N LEU A 163 45.25 36.83 18.59
CA LEU A 163 44.35 36.19 19.56
C LEU A 163 44.05 34.74 19.18
N ALA A 164 43.89 34.47 17.88
CA ALA A 164 43.74 33.11 17.36
C ALA A 164 44.94 32.23 17.74
N GLN A 165 46.16 32.77 17.66
CA GLN A 165 47.38 32.07 18.06
C GLN A 165 47.46 31.79 19.56
N ILE A 166 46.87 32.63 20.42
CA ILE A 166 46.79 32.37 21.88
C ILE A 166 45.86 31.18 22.15
N ILE A 167 44.70 31.14 21.49
CA ILE A 167 43.73 30.03 21.63
C ILE A 167 44.29 28.71 21.09
N ILE A 168 45.05 28.75 19.99
CA ILE A 168 45.69 27.55 19.40
C ILE A 168 46.88 27.05 20.25
N LYS A 169 47.51 27.92 21.06
CA LYS A 169 48.67 27.57 21.89
C LYS A 169 48.32 27.16 23.32
N GLU A 170 47.07 27.29 23.78
CA GLU A 170 46.68 26.80 25.11
C GLU A 170 46.40 25.29 25.09
N PRO A 171 47.08 24.48 25.92
CA PRO A 171 46.76 23.06 26.08
C PRO A 171 45.42 22.88 26.83
N GLU A 172 44.68 21.83 26.49
CA GLU A 172 43.29 21.51 26.91
C GLU A 172 43.02 21.47 28.43
N GLU A 173 44.04 21.64 29.28
CA GLU A 173 43.94 21.51 30.73
C GLU A 173 43.37 22.73 31.47
N GLN A 174 43.30 23.93 30.86
CA GLN A 174 42.61 25.10 31.47
C GLN A 174 41.14 25.26 31.05
N ILE A 175 40.61 24.39 30.18
CA ILE A 175 39.19 24.36 29.77
C ILE A 175 38.25 24.04 30.95
N HIS A 176 38.78 23.60 32.09
CA HIS A 176 38.00 23.25 33.27
C HIS A 176 37.46 24.48 34.04
N LYS A 177 37.91 25.70 33.72
CA LYS A 177 37.32 26.94 34.25
C LYS A 177 36.18 27.50 33.39
N CYS A 178 36.12 27.17 32.10
CA CYS A 178 34.93 27.39 31.26
C CYS A 178 33.78 26.42 31.58
N LYS A 179 34.08 25.22 32.10
CA LYS A 179 33.03 24.24 32.50
C LYS A 179 32.12 24.71 33.64
N LYS A 180 32.53 25.70 34.46
CA LYS A 180 31.69 26.21 35.58
C LYS A 180 30.69 27.31 35.20
N GLY A 181 30.79 27.88 33.99
CA GLY A 181 29.78 28.82 33.46
C GLY A 181 28.65 28.14 32.67
N PHE A 182 28.91 26.95 32.13
CA PHE A 182 27.95 26.20 31.30
C PHE A 182 26.88 25.43 32.09
N ILE A 183 26.96 25.39 33.42
CA ILE A 183 25.96 24.74 34.28
C ILE A 183 25.51 25.72 35.37
N ARG A 184 24.73 26.73 35.00
CA ARG A 184 23.66 27.26 35.87
C ARG A 184 22.44 27.62 35.04
N PRO A 185 21.28 27.01 35.31
CA PRO A 185 20.02 27.56 34.90
C PRO A 185 19.62 28.63 35.93
N PHE A 186 19.53 29.88 35.50
CA PHE A 186 18.52 30.83 35.95
C PHE A 186 18.23 31.78 34.80
#